data_AF-A0A5Q3LAF6-F1
#
_entry.id   AF-A0A5Q3LAF6-F1
#
_cell.length_a   1.000
_cell.length_b   1.000
_cell.length_c   1.000
_cell.angle_alpha   90.00
_cell.angle_beta   90.00
_cell.angle_gamma   90.00
#
_symmetry.space_group_name_H-M   'P 1'
#
loop_
_entity.id
_entity.type
_entity.pdbx_description
1 polymer ?
#
loop_
_entity_poly.entity_id
_entity_poly.type
_entity_poly.pdbx_seq_one_letter_code
_entity_poly.pdbx_strand_id
1 'polypeptide(L)'
;MQRALPYLFVIVSFLLGIAIGQVVDWAPTAVSSDDRWGAFANSPKVELLGDGELLRLTEDFAYVDPRGKMWVAKKDTLVNGASIPRVFWTIIGSPMRGKYRNAAIVHDEACFSTTETWEDSHKMFYEACRCGGVSEKKAKLMYAAVYHYGPRWELNKRLETREHTEDGKTFSFQVAEYDSESIETPEVSMEVCEKIKAFIESENPSLDEIENIDPKTWEDN
;
A
#
# COMPACT_ATOMS: atom_id res chain seq x y z
N MET A 1 -3.21 -70.99 -28.11
CA MET A 1 -2.68 -70.47 -26.83
C MET A 1 -2.06 -69.10 -27.12
N GLN A 2 -2.82 -67.99 -27.00
CA GLN A 2 -2.75 -67.02 -25.88
C GLN A 2 -1.29 -66.56 -25.63
N ARG A 3 -0.89 -65.28 -25.76
CA ARG A 3 -1.50 -64.04 -25.23
C ARG A 3 -1.03 -62.77 -26.01
N ALA A 4 -1.69 -61.67 -25.65
CA ALA A 4 -1.80 -60.35 -26.27
C ALA A 4 -0.60 -59.38 -26.21
N LEU A 5 -0.63 -58.45 -27.20
CA LEU A 5 -0.18 -57.04 -27.37
C LEU A 5 0.00 -56.17 -26.09
N PRO A 6 0.69 -54.99 -26.11
CA PRO A 6 0.43 -53.88 -27.07
C PRO A 6 1.54 -52.88 -27.51
N TYR A 7 1.30 -52.34 -28.70
CA TYR A 7 1.41 -50.95 -29.20
C TYR A 7 2.53 -50.02 -28.70
N LEU A 8 3.49 -49.75 -29.60
CA LEU A 8 4.47 -48.67 -29.54
C LEU A 8 3.87 -47.41 -30.21
N PHE A 9 3.47 -46.42 -29.41
CA PHE A 9 3.08 -45.09 -29.90
C PHE A 9 4.35 -44.25 -30.12
N VAL A 10 4.55 -43.79 -31.36
CA VAL A 10 5.57 -42.83 -31.74
C VAL A 10 5.16 -41.45 -31.22
N ILE A 11 5.88 -40.90 -30.24
CA ILE A 11 5.75 -39.51 -29.85
C ILE A 11 6.71 -38.69 -30.70
N VAL A 12 6.15 -37.95 -31.66
CA VAL A 12 6.83 -36.84 -32.35
C VAL A 12 6.90 -35.69 -31.35
N SER A 13 8.10 -35.44 -30.79
CA SER A 13 8.35 -34.27 -29.95
C SER A 13 8.29 -33.00 -30.79
N PHE A 14 7.19 -32.26 -30.67
CA PHE A 14 7.09 -30.87 -31.10
C PHE A 14 7.90 -30.02 -30.13
N LEU A 15 9.08 -29.56 -30.57
CA LEU A 15 9.82 -28.49 -29.92
C LEU A 15 9.06 -27.17 -30.15
N LEU A 16 8.18 -26.82 -29.23
CA LEU A 16 7.71 -25.44 -29.12
C LEU A 16 8.75 -24.69 -28.27
N GLY A 17 9.51 -23.81 -28.93
CA GLY A 17 10.48 -22.94 -28.28
C GLY A 17 9.76 -22.06 -27.25
N ILE A 18 10.05 -22.31 -25.98
CA ILE A 18 9.77 -21.35 -24.92
C ILE A 18 10.75 -20.21 -25.14
N ALA A 19 10.25 -19.08 -25.66
CA ALA A 19 10.94 -17.81 -25.54
C ALA A 19 11.13 -17.58 -24.03
N ILE A 20 12.37 -17.74 -23.57
CA ILE A 20 12.75 -17.43 -22.21
C ILE A 20 12.69 -15.91 -22.10
N GLY A 21 11.49 -15.40 -21.76
CA GLY A 21 11.33 -14.05 -21.26
C GLY A 21 12.32 -13.89 -20.12
N GLN A 22 13.16 -12.86 -20.19
CA GLN A 22 14.11 -12.53 -19.15
C GLN A 22 13.33 -12.39 -17.84
N VAL A 23 13.39 -13.40 -16.99
CA VAL A 23 12.98 -13.27 -15.59
C VAL A 23 14.06 -12.37 -15.00
N VAL A 24 13.72 -11.09 -14.83
CA VAL A 24 14.59 -10.16 -14.11
C VAL A 24 14.53 -10.60 -12.66
N ASP A 25 15.47 -11.46 -12.27
CA ASP A 25 15.71 -11.84 -10.88
C ASP A 25 16.18 -10.58 -10.13
N TRP A 26 15.23 -9.78 -9.69
CA TRP A 26 15.50 -8.67 -8.79
C TRP A 26 15.70 -9.26 -7.40
N ALA A 27 16.95 -9.43 -6.98
CA ALA A 27 17.26 -9.63 -5.58
C ALA A 27 17.30 -8.24 -4.92
N PRO A 28 16.42 -7.91 -3.95
CA PRO A 28 16.51 -6.65 -3.24
C PRO A 28 17.84 -6.55 -2.50
N THR A 29 18.65 -5.55 -2.81
CA THR A 29 19.69 -5.08 -1.89
C THR A 29 18.99 -4.39 -0.73
N ALA A 30 18.73 -5.16 0.33
CA ALA A 30 18.17 -4.66 1.58
C ALA A 30 19.06 -3.56 2.15
N VAL A 31 18.56 -2.33 2.14
CA VAL A 31 19.11 -1.26 2.98
C VAL A 31 18.60 -1.54 4.39
N SER A 32 19.47 -2.09 5.23
CA SER A 32 19.27 -2.46 6.64
C SER A 32 18.11 -1.72 7.32
N SER A 33 16.98 -2.40 7.48
CA SER A 33 15.95 -2.10 8.45
C SER A 33 15.72 -3.35 9.30
N ASP A 34 15.44 -3.14 10.58
CA ASP A 34 14.88 -4.15 11.46
C ASP A 34 13.73 -4.88 10.75
N ASP A 35 13.93 -6.15 10.37
CA ASP A 35 12.99 -6.95 9.54
C ASP A 35 11.56 -6.97 10.11
N ARG A 36 11.40 -6.60 11.40
CA ARG A 36 10.12 -6.39 12.07
C ARG A 36 9.21 -5.37 11.38
N TRP A 37 9.76 -4.44 10.60
CA TRP A 37 9.00 -3.38 9.93
C TRP A 37 9.04 -3.51 8.40
N GLY A 38 9.43 -4.66 7.85
CA GLY A 38 9.52 -4.83 6.41
C GLY A 38 10.69 -4.05 5.77
N ALA A 39 10.64 -3.89 4.45
CA ALA A 39 11.72 -3.32 3.66
C ALA A 39 11.23 -2.56 2.42
N PHE A 40 11.90 -1.45 2.09
CA PHE A 40 11.75 -0.83 0.77
C PHE A 40 12.61 -1.56 -0.26
N ALA A 41 12.02 -1.91 -1.41
CA ALA A 41 12.69 -2.70 -2.44
C ALA A 41 13.86 -1.96 -3.11
N ASN A 42 13.74 -0.63 -3.23
CA ASN A 42 14.71 0.25 -3.86
C ASN A 42 14.67 1.64 -3.23
N SER A 43 15.53 2.55 -3.69
CA SER A 43 15.32 3.99 -3.44
C SER A 43 14.37 4.55 -4.51
N PRO A 44 13.41 5.43 -4.15
CA PRO A 44 12.50 5.99 -5.13
C PRO A 44 13.26 6.91 -6.09
N LYS A 45 13.03 6.74 -7.40
CA LYS A 45 13.51 7.66 -8.42
C LYS A 45 12.37 8.60 -8.79
N VAL A 46 12.61 9.88 -8.59
CA VAL A 46 11.56 10.92 -8.65
C VAL A 46 11.98 12.07 -9.52
N GLU A 47 11.01 12.62 -10.25
CA GLU A 47 11.07 13.94 -10.84
C GLU A 47 10.24 14.90 -9.99
N LEU A 48 10.80 16.06 -9.65
CA LEU A 48 10.10 17.12 -8.95
C LEU A 48 9.30 17.94 -9.97
N LEU A 49 8.00 18.06 -9.76
CA LEU A 49 7.10 18.86 -10.57
C LEU A 49 6.64 20.10 -9.78
N GLY A 50 6.31 21.17 -10.50
CA GLY A 50 5.97 22.46 -9.89
C GLY A 50 7.12 23.03 -9.04
N ASP A 51 6.78 23.62 -7.89
CA ASP A 51 7.76 24.17 -6.93
C ASP A 51 8.33 23.10 -5.97
N GLY A 52 8.25 21.82 -6.34
CA GLY A 52 8.74 20.69 -5.53
C GLY A 52 7.75 20.18 -4.49
N GLU A 53 6.48 20.56 -4.60
CA GLU A 53 5.38 20.04 -3.78
C GLU A 53 4.77 18.75 -4.37
N LEU A 54 5.02 18.47 -5.65
CA LEU A 54 4.55 17.30 -6.36
C LEU A 54 5.75 16.47 -6.83
N LEU A 55 5.73 15.17 -6.54
CA LEU A 55 6.69 14.20 -7.04
C LEU A 55 6.01 13.35 -8.11
N ARG A 56 6.73 13.04 -9.18
CA ARG A 56 6.36 11.97 -10.11
C ARG A 56 7.39 10.85 -10.02
N LEU A 57 6.93 9.60 -9.84
CA LEU A 57 7.79 8.44 -9.92
C LEU A 57 8.26 8.21 -11.36
N THR A 58 9.57 8.04 -11.58
CA THR A 58 10.11 7.72 -12.90
C THR A 58 10.22 6.21 -13.15
N GLU A 59 10.12 5.41 -12.10
CA GLU A 59 10.14 3.94 -12.08
C GLU A 59 9.22 3.44 -10.96
N ASP A 60 8.81 2.16 -11.03
CA ASP A 60 8.08 1.52 -9.94
C ASP A 60 8.88 1.59 -8.62
N PHE A 61 8.16 1.80 -7.53
CA PHE A 61 8.69 1.83 -6.18
C PHE A 61 7.84 0.94 -5.29
N ALA A 62 8.48 0.11 -4.47
CA ALA A 62 7.76 -0.85 -3.64
C ALA A 62 8.23 -0.88 -2.19
N TYR A 63 7.28 -1.15 -1.30
CA TYR A 63 7.49 -1.50 0.09
C TYR A 63 6.92 -2.91 0.33
N VAL A 64 7.71 -3.78 0.95
CA VAL A 64 7.26 -5.11 1.39
C VAL A 64 7.01 -5.03 2.88
N ASP A 65 5.76 -5.25 3.29
CA ASP A 65 5.35 -5.15 4.69
C ASP A 65 5.84 -6.36 5.53
N PRO A 66 5.72 -6.32 6.88
CA PRO A 66 6.15 -7.42 7.74
C PRO A 66 5.42 -8.75 7.50
N ARG A 67 4.28 -8.71 6.80
CA ARG A 67 3.47 -9.88 6.43
C ARG A 67 3.86 -10.43 5.05
N GLY A 68 4.83 -9.80 4.37
CA GLY A 68 5.30 -10.17 3.04
C GLY A 68 4.45 -9.64 1.89
N LYS A 69 3.47 -8.76 2.16
CA LYS A 69 2.67 -8.12 1.11
C LYS A 69 3.44 -6.99 0.48
N MET A 70 3.45 -6.95 -0.85
CA MET A 70 4.12 -5.91 -1.62
C MET A 70 3.14 -4.78 -1.97
N TRP A 71 3.47 -3.57 -1.54
CA TRP A 71 2.74 -2.34 -1.81
C TRP A 71 3.51 -1.56 -2.88
N VAL A 72 2.93 -1.43 -4.08
CA VAL A 72 3.62 -0.88 -5.26
C VAL A 72 3.04 0.48 -5.63
N ALA A 73 3.88 1.51 -5.63
CA ALA A 73 3.63 2.76 -6.32
C ALA A 73 4.20 2.67 -7.74
N LYS A 74 3.34 2.83 -8.73
CA LYS A 74 3.70 2.61 -10.14
C LYS A 74 4.50 3.79 -10.69
N LYS A 75 5.29 3.52 -11.73
CA LYS A 75 5.83 4.58 -12.56
C LYS A 75 4.71 5.55 -12.96
N ASP A 76 5.05 6.83 -13.00
CA ASP A 76 4.15 7.96 -13.28
C ASP A 76 3.13 8.29 -12.17
N THR A 77 3.10 7.54 -11.06
CA THR A 77 2.35 7.93 -9.86
C THR A 77 2.77 9.34 -9.41
N LEU A 78 1.76 10.17 -9.16
CA LEU A 78 1.90 11.52 -8.64
C LEU A 78 1.68 11.53 -7.12
N VAL A 79 2.67 12.02 -6.38
CA VAL A 79 2.71 12.00 -4.91
C VAL A 79 2.84 13.42 -4.39
N ASN A 80 1.97 13.83 -3.48
CA ASN A 80 2.00 15.16 -2.85
C ASN A 80 1.87 15.10 -1.32
N GLY A 81 1.64 13.91 -0.75
CA GLY A 81 1.44 13.67 0.67
C GLY A 81 0.12 14.21 1.23
N ALA A 82 -0.87 14.51 0.37
CA ALA A 82 -2.17 15.06 0.77
C ALA A 82 -3.07 14.04 1.48
N SER A 83 -2.68 12.77 1.50
CA SER A 83 -3.29 11.72 2.32
C SER A 83 -3.15 11.98 3.83
N ILE A 84 -2.21 12.84 4.25
CA ILE A 84 -2.07 13.33 5.62
C ILE A 84 -2.71 14.72 5.72
N PRO A 85 -3.68 14.96 6.63
CA PRO A 85 -4.32 16.27 6.77
C PRO A 85 -3.29 17.38 7.02
N ARG A 86 -3.41 18.48 6.26
CA ARG A 86 -2.40 19.56 6.24
C ARG A 86 -2.14 20.18 7.62
N VAL A 87 -3.14 20.20 8.50
CA VAL A 87 -3.00 20.71 9.87
C VAL A 87 -1.91 19.96 10.64
N PHE A 88 -1.72 18.65 10.40
CA PHE A 88 -0.66 17.88 11.06
C PHE A 88 0.74 18.22 10.53
N TRP A 89 0.87 18.81 9.34
CA TRP A 89 2.18 19.12 8.74
C TRP A 89 2.98 20.14 9.56
N THR A 90 2.31 20.99 10.33
CA THR A 90 2.96 21.96 11.24
C THR A 90 3.70 21.26 12.38
N ILE A 91 3.22 20.08 12.78
CA ILE A 91 3.75 19.30 13.91
C ILE A 91 4.71 18.21 13.42
N ILE A 92 4.31 17.46 12.39
CA ILE A 92 5.08 16.29 11.92
C ILE A 92 6.16 16.65 10.90
N GLY A 93 6.01 17.80 10.23
CA GLY A 93 6.81 18.23 9.08
C GLY A 93 6.10 18.01 7.74
N SER A 94 6.73 18.50 6.66
CA SER A 94 6.23 18.32 5.29
C SER A 94 6.44 16.88 4.80
N PRO A 95 5.42 16.22 4.23
CA PRO A 95 5.49 14.82 3.80
C PRO A 95 6.56 14.54 2.74
N MET A 96 6.90 15.55 1.95
CA MET A 96 7.93 15.46 0.93
C MET A 96 9.36 15.64 1.49
N ARG A 97 9.55 15.76 2.82
CA ARG A 97 10.84 15.96 3.47
C ARG A 97 11.07 14.98 4.63
N GLY A 98 12.29 14.47 4.74
CA GLY A 98 12.72 13.64 5.87
C GLY A 98 12.43 12.14 5.70
N LYS A 99 12.43 11.43 6.83
CA LYS A 99 12.53 9.96 6.92
C LYS A 99 11.30 9.17 6.41
N TYR A 100 10.17 9.83 6.20
CA TYR A 100 8.90 9.19 5.86
C TYR A 100 8.45 9.45 4.42
N ARG A 101 9.26 10.13 3.60
CA ARG A 101 8.92 10.37 2.18
C ARG A 101 8.62 9.05 1.46
N ASN A 102 9.44 8.03 1.68
CA ASN A 102 9.25 6.71 1.08
C ASN A 102 7.90 6.08 1.50
N ALA A 103 7.53 6.24 2.78
CA ALA A 103 6.23 5.77 3.27
C ALA A 103 5.07 6.55 2.64
N ALA A 104 5.20 7.87 2.51
CA ALA A 104 4.18 8.71 1.88
C ALA A 104 3.93 8.35 0.41
N ILE A 105 4.97 7.93 -0.34
CA ILE A 105 4.82 7.50 -1.74
C ILE A 105 3.87 6.29 -1.87
N VAL A 106 4.12 5.23 -1.10
CA VAL A 106 3.29 4.01 -1.15
C VAL A 106 1.92 4.21 -0.51
N HIS A 107 1.81 5.13 0.45
CA HIS A 107 0.53 5.47 1.10
C HIS A 107 -0.38 6.31 0.19
N ASP A 108 0.16 7.33 -0.49
CA ASP A 108 -0.60 8.11 -1.49
C ASP A 108 -1.13 7.20 -2.61
N GLU A 109 -0.32 6.28 -3.13
CA GLU A 109 -0.79 5.30 -4.13
C GLU A 109 -1.89 4.40 -3.56
N ALA A 110 -1.73 3.88 -2.34
CA ALA A 110 -2.73 3.02 -1.72
C ALA A 110 -4.08 3.75 -1.52
N CYS A 111 -4.03 5.02 -1.10
CA CYS A 111 -5.21 5.87 -0.98
C CYS A 111 -5.84 6.26 -2.33
N PHE A 112 -5.05 6.31 -3.40
CA PHE A 112 -5.55 6.63 -4.74
C PHE A 112 -6.16 5.43 -5.45
N SER A 113 -5.45 4.30 -5.44
CA SER A 113 -5.83 3.07 -6.14
C SER A 113 -6.92 2.27 -5.43
N THR A 114 -7.07 2.49 -4.11
CA THR A 114 -8.12 1.92 -3.27
C THR A 114 -8.31 0.41 -3.46
N THR A 115 -7.24 -0.33 -3.77
CA THR A 115 -7.31 -1.79 -3.97
C THR A 115 -7.34 -2.58 -2.66
N GLU A 116 -7.04 -1.91 -1.56
CA GLU A 116 -6.99 -2.44 -0.20
C GLU A 116 -7.88 -1.60 0.71
N THR A 117 -8.21 -2.07 1.91
CA THR A 117 -9.04 -1.25 2.80
C THR A 117 -8.26 -0.01 3.28
N TRP A 118 -8.99 1.02 3.69
CA TRP A 118 -8.36 2.24 4.20
C TRP A 118 -7.58 1.97 5.50
N GLU A 119 -8.08 1.07 6.35
CA GLU A 119 -7.41 0.64 7.59
C GLU A 119 -6.05 0.00 7.31
N ASP A 120 -6.02 -0.98 6.39
CA ASP A 120 -4.79 -1.68 6.01
C ASP A 120 -3.80 -0.73 5.35
N SER A 121 -4.29 0.20 4.52
CA SER A 121 -3.47 1.21 3.86
C SER A 121 -2.83 2.17 4.86
N HIS A 122 -3.58 2.61 5.87
CA HIS A 122 -3.08 3.49 6.94
C HIS A 122 -2.14 2.75 7.90
N LYS A 123 -2.41 1.47 8.18
CA LYS A 123 -1.52 0.62 8.99
C LYS A 123 -0.21 0.34 8.26
N MET A 124 -0.26 0.10 6.95
CA MET A 124 0.93 0.00 6.11
C MET A 124 1.77 1.27 6.20
N PHE A 125 1.15 2.45 6.18
CA PHE A 125 1.87 3.72 6.31
C PHE A 125 2.64 3.83 7.63
N TYR A 126 2.06 3.39 8.75
CA TYR A 126 2.76 3.30 10.04
C TYR A 126 4.00 2.39 9.94
N GLU A 127 3.84 1.18 9.42
CA GLU A 127 4.93 0.20 9.30
C GLU A 127 6.04 0.72 8.37
N ALA A 128 5.68 1.30 7.23
CA ALA A 128 6.61 1.91 6.29
C ALA A 128 7.35 3.12 6.90
N CYS A 129 6.69 3.90 7.76
CA CYS A 129 7.36 4.95 8.54
C CYS A 129 8.41 4.36 9.48
N ARG A 130 8.09 3.27 10.19
CA ARG A 130 9.03 2.58 11.09
C ARG A 130 10.20 1.99 10.31
N CYS A 131 9.94 1.39 9.15
CA CYS A 131 10.95 0.91 8.20
C CYS A 131 11.92 2.04 7.79
N GLY A 132 11.38 3.22 7.45
CA GLY A 132 12.15 4.41 7.08
C GLY A 132 12.91 5.08 8.23
N GLY A 133 12.84 4.53 9.46
CA GLY A 133 13.56 5.03 10.63
C GLY A 133 12.90 6.22 11.32
N VAL A 134 11.59 6.43 11.13
CA VAL A 134 10.78 7.35 11.93
C VAL A 134 10.65 6.79 13.35
N SER A 135 10.78 7.65 14.37
CA SER A 135 10.61 7.22 15.77
C SER A 135 9.19 6.73 16.03
N GLU A 136 9.02 5.84 17.01
CA GLU A 136 7.74 5.15 17.23
C GLU A 136 6.61 6.12 17.52
N LYS A 137 6.81 7.02 18.49
CA LYS A 137 5.84 8.07 18.83
C LYS A 137 5.49 8.96 17.64
N LYS A 138 6.48 9.30 16.80
CA LYS A 138 6.22 10.11 15.60
C LYS A 138 5.43 9.34 14.55
N ALA A 139 5.74 8.05 14.34
CA ALA A 139 4.99 7.19 13.45
C ALA A 139 3.56 6.95 13.95
N LYS A 140 3.36 6.79 15.27
CA LYS A 140 2.03 6.70 15.91
C LYS A 140 1.23 7.99 15.74
N LEU A 141 1.88 9.16 15.87
CA LEU A 141 1.23 10.44 15.62
C LEU A 141 0.78 10.57 14.15
N MET A 142 1.64 10.16 13.22
CA MET A 142 1.30 10.10 11.80
C MET A 142 0.15 9.12 11.53
N TYR A 143 0.17 7.95 12.19
CA TYR A 143 -0.87 6.94 12.09
C TYR A 143 -2.21 7.46 12.63
N ALA A 144 -2.24 8.07 13.81
CA ALA A 144 -3.44 8.67 14.38
C ALA A 144 -4.04 9.73 13.45
N ALA A 145 -3.20 10.55 12.80
CA ALA A 145 -3.64 11.55 11.84
C ALA A 145 -4.37 10.92 10.63
N VAL A 146 -3.76 9.92 9.99
CA VAL A 146 -4.38 9.28 8.81
C VAL A 146 -5.54 8.38 9.20
N TYR A 147 -5.45 7.66 10.32
CA TYR A 147 -6.49 6.73 10.76
C TYR A 147 -7.79 7.45 11.12
N HIS A 148 -7.70 8.62 11.74
CA HIS A 148 -8.89 9.39 12.15
C HIS A 148 -9.38 10.36 11.08
N TYR A 149 -8.47 10.96 10.30
CA TYR A 149 -8.78 12.10 9.44
C TYR A 149 -8.26 11.97 7.99
N GLY A 150 -7.57 10.88 7.66
CA GLY A 150 -7.11 10.59 6.29
C GLY A 150 -8.22 10.02 5.41
N PRO A 151 -8.00 9.89 4.09
CA PRO A 151 -8.98 9.40 3.13
C PRO A 151 -9.55 8.03 3.49
N ARG A 152 -10.87 7.85 3.35
CA ARG A 152 -11.58 6.61 3.65
C ARG A 152 -12.45 6.18 2.47
N TRP A 153 -12.66 4.87 2.34
CA TRP A 153 -13.50 4.30 1.29
C TRP A 153 -14.07 2.95 1.72
N GLU A 154 -15.26 2.61 1.21
CA GLU A 154 -15.79 1.25 1.28
C GLU A 154 -15.39 0.48 0.02
N LEU A 155 -14.98 -0.79 0.19
CA LEU A 155 -14.72 -1.70 -0.94
C LEU A 155 -15.96 -2.51 -1.27
N ASN A 156 -16.51 -2.36 -2.47
CA ASN A 156 -17.59 -3.22 -2.93
C ASN A 156 -17.02 -4.31 -3.83
N LYS A 157 -17.33 -5.55 -3.46
CA LYS A 157 -17.00 -6.71 -4.27
C LYS A 157 -18.19 -7.07 -5.16
N ARG A 158 -17.97 -7.03 -6.46
CA ARG A 158 -18.93 -7.47 -7.48
C ARG A 158 -18.44 -8.78 -8.08
N LEU A 159 -19.33 -9.77 -8.15
CA LEU A 159 -19.04 -11.02 -8.87
C LEU A 159 -19.64 -10.93 -10.27
N GLU A 160 -18.77 -10.91 -11.28
CA GLU A 160 -19.17 -10.94 -12.67
C GLU A 160 -19.00 -12.34 -13.23
N THR A 161 -20.02 -12.86 -13.91
CA THR A 161 -19.86 -14.07 -14.71
C THR A 161 -19.26 -13.69 -16.05
N ARG A 162 -18.07 -14.20 -16.35
CA ARG A 162 -17.44 -14.07 -17.65
C ARG A 162 -17.50 -15.39 -18.39
N GLU A 163 -17.74 -15.30 -19.69
CA GLU A 163 -17.75 -16.44 -20.59
C GLU A 163 -16.54 -16.36 -21.51
N HIS A 164 -15.83 -17.47 -21.66
CA HIS A 164 -14.74 -17.61 -22.61
C HIS A 164 -15.02 -18.79 -23.53
N THR A 165 -14.89 -18.58 -24.83
CA THR A 165 -15.06 -19.66 -25.82
C THR A 165 -13.73 -19.97 -26.47
N GLU A 166 -13.28 -21.21 -26.32
CA GLU A 166 -12.06 -21.75 -26.92
C GLU A 166 -12.40 -23.11 -27.56
N ASP A 167 -11.95 -23.33 -28.80
CA ASP A 167 -12.24 -24.55 -29.58
C ASP A 167 -13.73 -24.97 -29.62
N GLY A 168 -14.63 -23.99 -29.69
CA GLY A 168 -16.08 -24.23 -29.73
C GLY A 168 -16.69 -24.70 -28.41
N LYS A 169 -15.91 -24.69 -27.31
CA LYS A 169 -16.39 -24.92 -25.95
C LYS A 169 -16.48 -23.59 -25.21
N THR A 170 -17.63 -23.33 -24.60
CA THR A 170 -17.84 -22.16 -23.74
C THR A 170 -17.66 -22.54 -22.29
N PHE A 171 -16.83 -21.78 -21.58
CA PHE A 171 -16.59 -21.90 -20.15
C PHE A 171 -17.09 -20.63 -19.46
N SER A 172 -17.86 -20.79 -18.38
CA SER A 172 -18.25 -19.68 -17.51
C SER A 172 -17.45 -19.72 -16.22
N PHE A 173 -16.97 -18.57 -15.79
CA PHE A 173 -16.27 -18.41 -14.52
C PHE A 173 -16.66 -17.10 -13.87
N GLN A 174 -16.65 -17.08 -12.54
CA GLN A 174 -16.88 -15.86 -11.77
C GLN A 174 -15.57 -15.12 -11.59
N VAL A 175 -15.55 -13.84 -11.93
CA VAL A 175 -14.46 -12.91 -11.66
C VAL A 175 -14.94 -11.95 -10.59
N ALA A 176 -14.13 -11.76 -9.55
CA ALA A 176 -14.36 -10.69 -8.61
C ALA A 176 -13.81 -9.38 -9.19
N GLU A 177 -14.68 -8.40 -9.34
CA GLU A 177 -14.32 -7.01 -9.59
C GLU A 177 -14.51 -6.21 -8.31
N TYR A 178 -13.62 -5.26 -8.08
CA TYR A 178 -13.62 -4.41 -6.89
C TYR A 178 -13.80 -2.98 -7.35
N ASP A 179 -14.76 -2.28 -6.75
CA ASP A 179 -14.86 -0.83 -6.82
C ASP A 179 -14.79 -0.24 -5.41
N SER A 180 -14.55 1.07 -5.33
CA SER A 180 -14.47 1.78 -4.06
C SER A 180 -15.28 3.06 -4.09
N GLU A 181 -16.01 3.33 -3.01
CA GLU A 181 -16.72 4.59 -2.82
C GLU A 181 -16.07 5.37 -1.67
N SER A 182 -15.66 6.62 -1.94
CA SER A 182 -15.06 7.49 -0.93
C SER A 182 -16.07 7.87 0.15
N ILE A 183 -15.64 7.84 1.40
CA ILE A 183 -16.43 8.27 2.55
C ILE A 183 -15.89 9.62 3.03
N GLU A 184 -16.79 10.54 3.39
CA GLU A 184 -16.39 11.82 3.99
C GLU A 184 -15.59 11.60 5.28
N THR A 185 -14.48 12.33 5.39
CA THR A 185 -13.59 12.29 6.54
C THR A 185 -13.86 13.49 7.43
N PRO A 186 -13.83 13.34 8.76
CA PRO A 186 -14.01 14.48 9.66
C PRO A 186 -12.91 15.52 9.41
N GLU A 187 -13.26 16.80 9.54
CA GLU A 187 -12.26 17.86 9.61
C GLU A 187 -11.55 17.81 10.96
N VAL A 188 -10.32 18.32 10.99
CA VAL A 188 -9.50 18.34 12.22
C VAL A 188 -8.96 19.73 12.50
N SER A 189 -9.16 20.20 13.73
CA SER A 189 -8.64 21.48 14.22
C SER A 189 -7.20 21.33 14.73
N MET A 190 -6.47 22.45 14.81
CA MET A 190 -5.12 22.46 15.38
C MET A 190 -5.10 22.03 16.86
N GLU A 191 -6.13 22.41 17.61
CA GLU A 191 -6.27 22.06 19.03
C GLU A 191 -6.34 20.54 19.22
N VAL A 192 -7.14 19.85 18.40
CA VAL A 192 -7.24 18.38 18.44
C VAL A 192 -5.91 17.75 18.04
N CYS A 193 -5.20 18.30 17.05
CA CYS A 193 -3.86 17.82 16.68
C CYS A 193 -2.87 17.90 17.85
N GLU A 194 -2.89 19.00 18.61
CA GLU A 194 -2.04 19.19 19.79
C GLU A 194 -2.39 18.22 20.91
N LYS A 195 -3.69 17.95 21.14
CA LYS A 195 -4.15 16.96 22.12
C LYS A 195 -3.71 15.54 21.76
N ILE A 196 -3.86 15.13 20.51
CA ILE A 196 -3.40 13.82 20.00
C ILE A 196 -1.88 13.69 20.18
N LYS A 197 -1.12 14.75 19.83
CA LYS A 197 0.32 14.78 20.04
C LYS A 197 0.68 14.58 21.51
N ALA A 198 0.05 15.33 22.41
CA ALA A 198 0.31 15.27 23.85
C ALA A 198 0.04 13.86 24.41
N PHE A 199 -1.09 13.26 24.04
CA PHE A 199 -1.47 11.89 24.43
C PHE A 199 -0.44 10.84 23.97
N ILE A 200 -0.01 10.91 22.71
CA ILE A 200 0.98 9.97 22.18
C ILE A 200 2.35 10.16 22.82
N GLU A 201 2.72 11.42 23.09
CA GLU A 201 3.98 11.75 23.76
C GLU A 201 4.00 11.31 25.23
N SER A 202 2.89 11.39 25.95
CA SER A 202 2.82 10.97 27.36
C SER A 202 2.64 9.46 27.52
N GLU A 203 1.66 8.87 26.84
CA GLU A 203 1.24 7.49 27.09
C GLU A 203 1.91 6.46 26.18
N ASN A 204 2.39 6.87 25.00
CA ASN A 204 2.87 5.96 23.94
C ASN A 204 1.90 4.79 23.64
N PRO A 205 0.62 5.07 23.35
CA PRO A 205 -0.43 4.06 23.20
C PRO A 205 -0.10 3.04 22.12
N SER A 206 -0.68 1.84 22.19
CA SER A 206 -0.72 0.87 21.11
C SER A 206 -1.54 1.38 19.91
N LEU A 207 -1.43 0.71 18.75
CA LEU A 207 -2.25 1.08 17.59
C LEU A 207 -3.74 0.85 17.88
N ASP A 208 -4.09 -0.29 18.47
CA ASP A 208 -5.47 -0.60 18.88
C ASP A 208 -6.04 0.47 19.83
N GLU A 209 -5.24 0.99 20.77
CA GLU A 209 -5.67 2.10 21.63
C GLU A 209 -5.89 3.38 20.83
N ILE A 210 -5.05 3.69 19.83
CA ILE A 210 -5.25 4.83 18.92
C ILE A 210 -6.53 4.66 18.10
N GLU A 211 -6.78 3.47 17.56
CA GLU A 211 -7.93 3.15 16.71
C GLU A 211 -9.26 3.32 17.47
N ASN A 212 -9.27 3.00 18.77
CA ASN A 212 -10.44 3.07 19.64
C ASN A 212 -10.67 4.46 20.27
N ILE A 213 -9.85 5.45 19.94
CA ILE A 213 -10.09 6.84 20.33
C ILE A 213 -11.31 7.34 19.56
N ASP A 214 -12.31 7.88 20.27
CA ASP A 214 -13.36 8.68 19.64
C ASP A 214 -12.84 10.10 19.39
N PRO A 215 -12.67 10.54 18.12
CA PRO A 215 -12.18 11.88 17.80
C PRO A 215 -12.96 13.01 18.48
N LYS A 216 -14.27 12.81 18.70
CA LYS A 216 -15.15 13.81 19.32
C LYS A 216 -14.80 14.08 20.77
N THR A 217 -14.21 13.11 21.47
CA THR A 217 -13.80 13.29 22.87
C THR A 217 -12.71 14.35 23.05
N TRP A 218 -12.00 14.71 21.97
CA TRP A 218 -11.00 15.78 21.96
C TRP A 218 -11.55 17.14 21.54
N GLU A 219 -12.75 17.18 20.94
CA GLU A 219 -13.41 18.41 20.49
C GLU A 219 -14.23 19.03 21.64
N ASP A 220 -14.78 18.21 22.54
CA ASP A 220 -15.72 18.65 23.59
C ASP A 220 -15.09 18.99 24.96
N ASN A 221 -13.78 18.80 25.15
CA ASN A 221 -13.05 19.04 26.41
C ASN A 221 -11.95 20.09 26.25
#